data_AF-A0A956DJM2-F1
#
_entry.id   AF-A0A956DJM2-F1
#
_cell.length_a   1.000
_cell.length_b   1.000
_cell.length_c   1.000
_cell.angle_alpha   90.00
_cell.angle_beta   90.00
_cell.angle_gamma   90.00
#
_symmetry.space_group_name_H-M   'P 1'
#
loop_
_entity.id
_entity.type
_entity.pdbx_description
1 polymer ?
#
loop_
_entity_poly.entity_id
_entity_poly.type
_entity_poly.pdbx_seq_one_letter_code
_entity_poly.pdbx_strand_id
1 'polypeptide(L)'
;MRPHRLFAILLPVGLWACGSTTTPFPNDCESFLDATSSQSVTVTVRNDGPDAIYLLGTGCSATVDMELLDDAGSPLPLVAGSCTFSCEDLQETSAICDAACAAPPAIMIAPGGSYALSWNGIYGEEAEMPDSCYADPQSAPDSCLQRIAAPAGNYGFSVTTATSITCADSTCTCTPDASGSCLIDFGFPDGETIPAGATFSYPDELEVTVVLGSGNGS
;
A
#
# COMPACT_ATOMS: atom_id res chain seq x y z
N MET A 1 50.71 17.22 -17.55
CA MET A 1 50.40 18.65 -17.77
C MET A 1 49.75 18.78 -19.14
N ARG A 2 48.42 18.92 -19.20
CA ARG A 2 47.65 19.08 -20.45
C ARG A 2 47.16 20.53 -20.55
N PRO A 3 47.20 21.16 -21.73
CA PRO A 3 46.88 22.58 -21.89
C PRO A 3 45.37 22.80 -21.96
N HIS A 4 44.88 23.78 -21.19
CA HIS A 4 43.53 24.32 -21.30
C HIS A 4 43.39 25.11 -22.61
N ARG A 5 42.36 24.80 -23.40
CA ARG A 5 41.89 25.64 -24.51
C ARG A 5 40.71 26.47 -24.03
N LEU A 6 40.93 27.77 -23.91
CA LEU A 6 39.90 28.79 -23.73
C LEU A 6 39.14 28.95 -25.06
N PHE A 7 37.82 28.72 -25.04
CA PHE A 7 36.94 29.07 -26.15
C PHE A 7 36.07 30.24 -25.70
N ALA A 8 36.32 31.42 -26.28
CA ALA A 8 35.47 32.59 -26.12
C ALA A 8 34.34 32.50 -27.16
N ILE A 9 33.10 32.43 -26.68
CA ILE A 9 31.89 32.42 -27.51
C ILE A 9 31.22 33.79 -27.38
N LEU A 10 31.07 34.46 -28.53
CA LEU A 10 30.35 35.72 -28.71
C LEU A 10 28.84 35.47 -28.63
N LEU A 11 28.16 36.23 -27.77
CA LEU A 11 26.70 36.19 -27.62
C LEU A 11 26.03 37.21 -28.57
N PRO A 12 25.03 36.81 -29.38
CA PRO A 12 24.18 37.74 -30.09
C PRO A 12 23.06 38.27 -29.19
N VAL A 13 22.93 39.60 -29.14
CA VAL A 13 21.82 40.33 -28.51
C VAL A 13 20.60 40.21 -29.42
N GLY A 14 19.74 39.23 -29.14
CA GLY A 14 18.47 39.01 -29.83
C GLY A 14 17.32 39.72 -29.12
N LEU A 15 16.53 40.47 -29.90
CA LEU A 15 15.32 41.19 -29.53
C LEU A 15 14.25 40.22 -28.99
N TRP A 16 13.84 40.36 -27.72
CA TRP A 16 12.75 39.57 -27.14
C TRP A 16 11.40 40.24 -27.41
N ALA A 17 10.59 39.64 -28.28
CA ALA A 17 9.17 39.95 -28.40
C ALA A 17 8.40 39.23 -27.28
N CYS A 18 7.77 39.97 -26.38
CA CYS A 18 6.82 39.44 -25.39
C CYS A 18 5.51 39.07 -26.09
N GLY A 19 5.49 37.96 -26.83
CA GLY A 19 4.26 37.30 -27.24
C GLY A 19 3.79 36.39 -26.10
N SER A 20 2.80 36.83 -25.33
CA SER A 20 2.10 35.96 -24.37
C SER A 20 1.28 34.92 -25.14
N THR A 21 1.92 33.83 -25.52
CA THR A 21 1.18 32.61 -25.88
C THR A 21 0.57 32.09 -24.60
N THR A 22 -0.71 32.36 -24.39
CA THR A 22 -1.55 31.55 -23.50
C THR A 22 -1.59 30.16 -24.11
N THR A 23 -0.60 29.33 -23.79
CA THR A 23 -0.70 27.90 -24.04
C THR A 23 -1.92 27.44 -23.24
N PRO A 24 -2.99 26.93 -23.87
CA PRO A 24 -4.02 26.23 -23.11
C PRO A 24 -3.27 25.19 -22.30
N PHE A 25 -3.33 25.28 -20.97
CA PHE A 25 -2.87 24.20 -20.12
C PHE A 25 -3.62 22.96 -20.62
N PRO A 26 -2.95 21.97 -21.21
CA PRO A 26 -3.63 20.76 -21.58
C PRO A 26 -4.20 20.21 -20.26
N ASN A 27 -5.52 20.06 -20.18
CA ASN A 27 -6.17 19.27 -19.16
C ASN A 27 -5.76 17.82 -19.41
N ASP A 28 -4.52 17.47 -19.03
CA ASP A 28 -3.94 16.16 -19.24
C ASP A 28 -4.31 15.25 -18.07
N CYS A 29 -5.61 15.08 -17.83
CA CYS A 29 -6.11 14.22 -16.75
C CYS A 29 -5.66 12.76 -16.95
N GLU A 30 -5.29 12.39 -18.18
CA GLU A 30 -4.69 11.12 -18.56
C GLU A 30 -3.37 10.82 -17.82
N SER A 31 -2.64 11.83 -17.34
CA SER A 31 -1.42 11.61 -16.56
C SER A 31 -1.70 11.02 -15.17
N PHE A 32 -2.95 11.03 -14.72
CA PHE A 32 -3.41 10.54 -13.42
C PHE A 32 -4.13 9.20 -13.51
N LEU A 33 -4.12 8.53 -14.67
CA LEU A 33 -4.62 7.17 -14.80
C LEU A 33 -3.74 6.20 -14.00
N ASP A 34 -4.36 5.17 -13.43
CA ASP A 34 -3.67 4.16 -12.65
C ASP A 34 -2.83 3.23 -13.55
N ALA A 35 -1.64 2.90 -13.08
CA ALA A 35 -0.82 1.87 -13.70
C ALA A 35 -1.38 0.48 -13.42
N THR A 36 -1.15 -0.44 -14.36
CA THR A 36 -1.42 -1.87 -14.18
C THR A 36 -0.12 -2.65 -13.97
N SER A 37 -0.16 -3.70 -13.15
CA SER A 37 0.91 -4.68 -13.00
C SER A 37 0.44 -6.05 -13.51
N SER A 38 1.36 -6.83 -14.08
CA SER A 38 1.11 -8.20 -14.52
C SER A 38 1.63 -9.24 -13.53
N GLN A 39 2.23 -8.81 -12.43
CA GLN A 39 2.86 -9.67 -11.44
C GLN A 39 2.25 -9.45 -10.07
N SER A 40 2.17 -10.52 -9.30
CA SER A 40 1.68 -10.52 -7.93
C SER A 40 2.65 -11.27 -7.02
N VAL A 41 2.88 -10.74 -5.83
CA VAL A 41 3.68 -11.36 -4.79
C VAL A 41 2.74 -11.99 -3.77
N THR A 42 2.94 -13.27 -3.48
CA THR A 42 2.23 -13.97 -2.40
C THR A 42 3.06 -13.87 -1.12
N VAL A 43 2.45 -13.30 -0.08
CA VAL A 43 3.07 -13.11 1.24
C VAL A 43 2.43 -14.11 2.21
N THR A 44 3.19 -15.11 2.63
CA THR A 44 2.73 -16.10 3.60
C THR A 44 3.16 -15.69 5.00
N VAL A 45 2.20 -15.41 5.87
CA VAL A 45 2.43 -15.23 7.30
C VAL A 45 2.34 -16.59 7.98
N ARG A 46 3.42 -17.03 8.64
CA ARG A 46 3.50 -18.34 9.31
C ARG A 46 3.71 -18.17 10.81
N ASN A 47 2.96 -18.93 11.61
CA ASN A 47 3.11 -18.97 13.04
C ASN A 47 3.94 -20.18 13.47
N ASP A 48 5.21 -19.98 13.81
CA ASP A 48 6.09 -21.03 14.37
C ASP A 48 6.04 -21.08 15.91
N GLY A 49 5.23 -20.21 16.53
CA GLY A 49 5.04 -20.15 17.97
C GLY A 49 4.12 -21.26 18.50
N PRO A 50 4.12 -21.48 19.83
CA PRO A 50 3.25 -22.47 20.48
C PRO A 50 1.81 -21.99 20.70
N ASP A 51 1.57 -20.68 20.62
CA ASP A 51 0.28 -20.04 20.85
C ASP A 51 -0.30 -19.50 19.55
N ALA A 52 -1.62 -19.35 19.47
CA ALA A 52 -2.26 -18.72 18.32
C ALA A 52 -1.91 -17.23 18.23
N ILE A 53 -1.85 -16.71 17.01
CA ILE A 53 -1.68 -15.28 16.72
C ILE A 53 -2.86 -14.79 15.87
N TYR A 54 -3.08 -13.49 15.87
CA TYR A 54 -4.19 -12.86 15.16
C TYR A 54 -3.66 -11.76 14.25
N LEU A 55 -3.88 -11.91 12.95
CA LEU A 55 -3.73 -10.83 11.98
C LEU A 55 -5.00 -9.99 11.97
N LEU A 56 -4.86 -8.68 11.88
CA LEU A 56 -5.96 -7.74 12.02
C LEU A 56 -6.01 -6.84 10.79
N GLY A 57 -7.21 -6.54 10.30
CA GLY A 57 -7.41 -5.37 9.45
C GLY A 57 -7.57 -4.10 10.30
N THR A 58 -7.31 -2.93 9.73
CA THR A 58 -7.72 -1.65 10.32
C THR A 58 -8.76 -0.95 9.46
N GLY A 59 -9.40 0.03 10.11
CA GLY A 59 -10.36 0.91 9.47
C GLY A 59 -11.54 0.14 8.88
N CYS A 60 -11.78 0.40 7.60
CA CYS A 60 -12.93 -0.10 6.85
C CYS A 60 -12.56 -1.22 5.87
N SER A 61 -11.37 -1.82 6.01
CA SER A 61 -10.94 -2.84 5.07
C SER A 61 -11.50 -4.22 5.42
N ALA A 62 -11.96 -4.94 4.40
CA ALA A 62 -12.26 -6.37 4.52
C ALA A 62 -10.98 -7.23 4.47
N THR A 63 -9.81 -6.60 4.33
CA THR A 63 -8.51 -7.28 4.28
C THR A 63 -7.74 -7.06 5.57
N VAL A 64 -6.85 -8.00 5.88
CA VAL A 64 -5.81 -7.82 6.89
C VAL A 64 -4.88 -6.68 6.48
N ASP A 65 -4.35 -5.96 7.46
CA ASP A 65 -3.36 -4.93 7.24
C ASP A 65 -1.99 -5.51 6.96
N MET A 66 -1.40 -5.00 5.90
CA MET A 66 -0.03 -5.25 5.52
C MET A 66 0.56 -3.92 5.09
N GLU A 67 1.76 -3.63 5.57
CA GLU A 67 2.51 -2.45 5.21
C GLU A 67 3.59 -2.86 4.21
N LEU A 68 3.64 -2.17 3.07
CA LEU A 68 4.73 -2.28 2.10
C LEU A 68 5.80 -1.25 2.47
N LEU A 69 7.05 -1.66 2.49
CA LEU A 69 8.21 -0.81 2.80
C LEU A 69 9.12 -0.72 1.57
N ASP A 70 9.70 0.44 1.34
CA ASP A 70 10.78 0.63 0.35
C ASP A 70 12.13 0.07 0.86
N ASP A 71 13.17 0.16 0.04
CA ASP A 71 14.55 -0.28 0.37
C ASP A 71 15.15 0.46 1.59
N ALA A 72 14.65 1.67 1.90
CA ALA A 72 15.05 2.43 3.07
C ALA A 72 14.24 2.07 4.33
N GLY A 73 13.24 1.18 4.22
CA GLY A 73 12.33 0.81 5.29
C GLY A 73 11.22 1.84 5.54
N SER A 74 10.97 2.75 4.60
CA SER A 74 9.89 3.73 4.69
C SER A 74 8.59 3.15 4.14
N PRO A 75 7.44 3.43 4.76
CA PRO A 75 6.17 2.89 4.30
C PRO A 75 5.74 3.49 2.95
N LEU A 76 5.28 2.62 2.07
CA LEU A 76 4.63 2.95 0.80
C LEU A 76 3.12 2.76 0.98
N PRO A 77 2.30 3.77 0.64
CA PRO A 77 0.87 3.67 0.86
C PRO A 77 0.27 2.63 -0.08
N LEU A 78 -0.60 1.78 0.45
CA LEU A 78 -1.38 0.85 -0.36
C LEU A 78 -2.76 1.44 -0.62
N VAL A 79 -3.19 1.44 -1.88
CA VAL A 79 -4.56 1.84 -2.25
C VAL A 79 -5.47 0.64 -2.01
N ALA A 80 -5.81 0.41 -0.73
CA ALA A 80 -6.65 -0.69 -0.27
C ALA A 80 -7.83 -0.16 0.55
N GLY A 81 -8.95 -0.87 0.50
CA GLY A 81 -10.17 -0.55 1.25
C GLY A 81 -11.25 0.17 0.45
N SER A 82 -12.47 0.18 0.98
CA SER A 82 -13.66 0.71 0.30
C SER A 82 -13.75 2.24 0.28
N CYS A 83 -12.92 2.92 1.07
CA CYS A 83 -12.91 4.39 1.19
C CYS A 83 -11.61 5.02 0.68
N THR A 84 -10.77 4.26 -0.02
CA THR A 84 -9.50 4.73 -0.56
C THR A 84 -9.66 4.84 -2.07
N PHE A 85 -9.88 6.06 -2.56
CA PHE A 85 -10.04 6.35 -3.99
C PHE A 85 -8.70 6.74 -4.60
N SER A 86 -8.36 6.16 -5.76
CA SER A 86 -7.21 6.63 -6.53
C SER A 86 -7.51 7.96 -7.23
N CYS A 87 -6.47 8.60 -7.77
CA CYS A 87 -6.67 9.77 -8.62
C CYS A 87 -7.59 9.47 -9.81
N GLU A 88 -7.42 8.31 -10.46
CA GLU A 88 -8.31 7.86 -11.54
C GLU A 88 -9.75 7.65 -11.04
N ASP A 89 -9.95 6.99 -9.89
CA ASP A 89 -11.28 6.79 -9.30
C ASP A 89 -12.02 8.14 -9.08
N LEU A 90 -11.27 9.19 -8.70
CA LEU A 90 -11.78 10.54 -8.46
C LEU A 90 -12.05 11.37 -9.74
N GLN A 91 -11.59 10.91 -10.91
CA GLN A 91 -11.99 11.49 -12.20
C GLN A 91 -13.41 11.06 -12.60
N GLU A 92 -13.89 9.94 -12.06
CA GLU A 92 -15.19 9.35 -12.40
C GLU A 92 -16.22 9.47 -11.27
N THR A 93 -15.76 9.60 -10.02
CA THR A 93 -16.60 9.57 -8.83
C THR A 93 -16.25 10.65 -7.81
N SER A 94 -17.19 11.03 -6.94
CA SER A 94 -16.92 11.90 -5.80
C SER A 94 -16.22 11.12 -4.68
N ALA A 95 -15.34 11.77 -3.90
CA ALA A 95 -14.64 11.20 -2.74
C ALA A 95 -15.54 10.87 -1.52
N ILE A 96 -16.84 10.62 -1.73
CA ILE A 96 -17.80 10.34 -0.68
C ILE A 96 -17.75 8.85 -0.34
N CYS A 97 -17.22 8.53 0.85
CA CYS A 97 -17.42 7.20 1.43
C CYS A 97 -18.58 7.22 2.42
N ASP A 98 -19.56 6.32 2.25
CA ASP A 98 -20.60 6.12 3.26
C ASP A 98 -19.95 5.48 4.49
N ALA A 99 -20.07 6.12 5.65
CA ALA A 99 -19.36 5.78 6.88
C ALA A 99 -19.81 4.44 7.52
N ALA A 100 -20.71 3.70 6.86
CA ALA A 100 -21.14 2.36 7.26
C ALA A 100 -20.08 1.31 6.88
N CYS A 101 -18.94 1.34 7.56
CA CYS A 101 -17.90 0.34 7.39
C CYS A 101 -18.22 -0.92 8.21
N ALA A 102 -18.11 -2.09 7.59
CA ALA A 102 -18.03 -3.34 8.34
C ALA A 102 -16.75 -3.30 9.20
N ALA A 103 -16.83 -3.79 10.44
CA ALA A 103 -15.61 -3.94 11.22
C ALA A 103 -14.67 -4.91 10.52
N PRO A 104 -13.34 -4.65 10.55
CA PRO A 104 -12.40 -5.50 9.85
C PRO A 104 -12.42 -6.91 10.45
N PRO A 105 -12.22 -7.95 9.64
CA PRO A 105 -12.06 -9.30 10.14
C PRO A 105 -10.71 -9.44 10.87
N ALA A 106 -10.64 -10.42 11.77
CA ALA A 106 -9.39 -10.93 12.29
C ALA A 106 -9.12 -12.31 11.69
N ILE A 107 -7.87 -12.61 11.36
CA ILE A 107 -7.45 -13.95 10.93
C ILE A 107 -6.65 -14.59 12.06
N MET A 108 -7.20 -15.63 12.69
CA MET A 108 -6.46 -16.46 13.62
C MET A 108 -5.54 -17.41 12.85
N ILE A 109 -4.28 -17.50 13.26
CA ILE A 109 -3.32 -18.49 12.76
C ILE A 109 -2.91 -19.37 13.94
N ALA A 110 -3.31 -20.64 13.89
CA ALA A 110 -2.95 -21.64 14.89
C ALA A 110 -1.44 -21.93 14.90
N PRO A 111 -0.90 -22.54 15.98
CA PRO A 111 0.49 -23.00 16.00
C PRO A 111 0.83 -23.89 14.81
N GLY A 112 1.91 -23.55 14.09
CA GLY A 112 2.34 -24.20 12.85
C GLY A 112 1.51 -23.86 11.61
N GLY A 113 0.45 -23.04 11.75
CA GLY A 113 -0.42 -22.61 10.67
C GLY A 113 0.16 -21.46 9.85
N SER A 114 -0.53 -21.15 8.76
CA SER A 114 -0.18 -20.04 7.87
C SER A 114 -1.38 -19.39 7.20
N TYR A 115 -1.21 -18.14 6.79
CA TYR A 115 -2.18 -17.37 6.01
C TYR A 115 -1.47 -16.66 4.85
N ALA A 116 -2.05 -16.71 3.65
CA ALA A 116 -1.49 -16.10 2.46
C ALA A 116 -2.21 -14.79 2.10
N LEU A 117 -1.43 -13.74 1.93
CA LEU A 117 -1.82 -12.43 1.40
C LEU A 117 -1.28 -12.28 -0.01
N SER A 118 -1.88 -11.39 -0.79
CA SER A 118 -1.42 -11.08 -2.15
C SER A 118 -1.20 -9.59 -2.29
N TRP A 119 -0.03 -9.20 -2.79
CA TRP A 119 0.26 -7.86 -3.28
C TRP A 119 0.33 -7.90 -4.80
N ASN A 120 -0.38 -7.00 -5.49
CA ASN A 120 -0.47 -6.97 -6.95
C ASN A 120 0.67 -6.18 -7.61
N GLY A 121 1.77 -5.88 -6.90
CA GLY A 121 2.90 -5.12 -7.45
C GLY A 121 2.59 -3.65 -7.71
N ILE A 122 1.56 -3.09 -7.04
CA ILE A 122 1.14 -1.69 -7.17
C ILE A 122 1.13 -1.04 -5.78
N TYR A 123 1.56 0.21 -5.70
CA TYR A 123 1.39 1.05 -4.51
C TYR A 123 0.90 2.44 -4.93
N GLY A 124 0.50 3.27 -3.96
CA GLY A 124 0.06 4.64 -4.18
C GLY A 124 1.22 5.62 -4.17
N GLU A 125 1.20 6.60 -5.07
CA GLU A 125 2.04 7.80 -4.97
C GLU A 125 1.14 9.01 -4.80
N GLU A 126 1.48 9.90 -3.89
CA GLU A 126 0.71 11.12 -3.69
C GLU A 126 0.87 12.05 -4.90
N ALA A 127 -0.25 12.51 -5.44
CA ALA A 127 -0.29 13.39 -6.60
C ALA A 127 -1.30 14.52 -6.39
N GLU A 128 -0.98 15.70 -6.91
CA GLU A 128 -1.88 16.85 -6.97
C GLU A 128 -2.57 16.86 -8.34
N MET A 129 -3.83 16.45 -8.36
CA MET A 129 -4.66 16.49 -9.57
C MET A 129 -5.32 17.88 -9.72
N PRO A 130 -5.33 18.51 -10.90
CA PRO A 130 -6.02 19.79 -11.09
C PRO A 130 -7.52 19.69 -10.83
N ASP A 131 -8.13 20.75 -10.30
CA ASP A 131 -9.59 20.86 -10.08
C ASP A 131 -10.40 20.46 -11.31
N SER A 132 -9.92 20.77 -12.52
CA SER A 132 -10.60 20.44 -13.78
C SER A 132 -10.67 18.95 -14.11
N CYS A 133 -9.91 18.10 -13.40
CA CYS A 133 -9.86 16.66 -13.60
C CYS A 133 -10.71 15.89 -12.58
N TYR A 134 -11.15 16.50 -11.48
CA TYR A 134 -12.06 15.84 -10.54
C TYR A 134 -13.48 15.77 -11.09
N ALA A 135 -14.17 14.64 -10.86
CA ALA A 135 -15.60 14.51 -11.16
C ALA A 135 -16.44 15.51 -10.35
N ASP A 136 -16.05 15.75 -9.09
CA ASP A 136 -16.65 16.75 -8.20
C ASP A 136 -15.56 17.62 -7.56
N PRO A 137 -15.21 18.76 -8.18
CA PRO A 137 -14.18 19.66 -7.68
C PRO A 137 -14.53 20.31 -6.33
N GLN A 138 -15.80 20.31 -5.89
CA GLN A 138 -16.19 20.90 -4.60
C GLN A 138 -15.93 19.97 -3.42
N SER A 139 -15.84 18.67 -3.68
CA SER A 139 -15.55 17.63 -2.69
C SER A 139 -14.16 17.00 -2.90
N ALA A 140 -13.36 17.57 -3.81
CA ALA A 140 -12.04 17.08 -4.14
C ALA A 140 -11.08 17.27 -2.95
N PRO A 141 -10.26 16.25 -2.63
CA PRO A 141 -9.16 16.41 -1.68
C PRO A 141 -8.04 17.27 -2.27
N ASP A 142 -7.16 17.80 -1.41
CA ASP A 142 -5.98 18.57 -1.84
C ASP A 142 -4.98 17.70 -2.65
N SER A 143 -4.93 16.40 -2.34
CA SER A 143 -4.12 15.40 -3.04
C SER A 143 -4.86 14.06 -3.12
N CYS A 144 -4.46 13.22 -4.07
CA CYS A 144 -4.98 11.87 -4.26
C CYS A 144 -3.81 10.87 -4.37
N LEU A 145 -4.11 9.58 -4.24
CA LEU A 145 -3.11 8.52 -4.48
C LEU A 145 -3.24 8.01 -5.91
N GLN A 146 -2.22 8.21 -6.74
CA GLN A 146 -2.14 7.55 -8.04
C GLN A 146 -1.59 6.14 -7.85
N ARG A 147 -2.24 5.12 -8.39
CA ARG A 147 -1.68 3.77 -8.34
C ARG A 147 -0.55 3.65 -9.35
N ILE A 148 0.64 3.32 -8.89
CA ILE A 148 1.82 3.14 -9.73
C ILE A 148 2.36 1.72 -9.63
N ALA A 149 2.87 1.21 -10.74
CA ALA A 149 3.52 -0.11 -10.78
C ALA A 149 4.87 -0.03 -10.06
N ALA A 150 5.12 -0.97 -9.15
CA ALA A 150 6.37 -1.00 -8.41
C ALA A 150 7.56 -1.19 -9.36
N PRO A 151 8.60 -0.33 -9.29
CA PRO A 151 9.83 -0.59 -10.02
C PRO A 151 10.56 -1.82 -9.47
N ALA A 152 11.43 -2.42 -10.29
CA ALA A 152 12.31 -3.47 -9.82
C ALA A 152 13.24 -2.93 -8.71
N GLY A 153 13.37 -3.66 -7.60
CA GLY A 153 14.09 -3.22 -6.41
C GLY A 153 13.84 -4.12 -5.21
N ASN A 154 14.42 -3.75 -4.07
CA ASN A 154 14.13 -4.42 -2.80
C ASN A 154 12.97 -3.74 -2.10
N TYR A 155 12.15 -4.55 -1.45
CA TYR A 155 11.01 -4.11 -0.67
C TYR A 155 10.95 -4.89 0.64
N GLY A 156 10.19 -4.37 1.59
CA GLY A 156 9.79 -5.08 2.81
C GLY A 156 8.29 -5.25 2.88
N PHE A 157 7.84 -6.34 3.50
CA PHE A 157 6.50 -6.42 4.07
C PHE A 157 6.62 -6.37 5.59
N SER A 158 5.73 -5.61 6.21
CA SER A 158 5.53 -5.57 7.66
C SER A 158 4.06 -5.91 7.94
N VAL A 159 3.85 -6.82 8.89
CA VAL A 159 2.53 -7.17 9.39
C VAL A 159 2.54 -7.03 10.91
N THR A 160 1.46 -6.51 11.47
CA THR A 160 1.27 -6.46 12.91
C THR A 160 0.29 -7.55 13.30
N THR A 161 0.70 -8.38 14.26
CA THR A 161 -0.15 -9.44 14.82
C THR A 161 -0.48 -9.13 16.27
N ALA A 162 -1.54 -9.72 16.81
CA ALA A 162 -1.88 -9.66 18.23
C ALA A 162 -1.86 -11.07 18.85
N THR A 163 -1.59 -11.16 20.16
CA THR A 163 -1.63 -12.42 20.92
C THR A 163 -3.04 -12.81 21.40
N SER A 164 -3.97 -11.85 21.44
CA SER A 164 -5.38 -12.09 21.75
C SER A 164 -6.28 -11.04 21.09
N ILE A 165 -7.56 -11.38 20.95
CA ILE A 165 -8.60 -10.50 20.43
C ILE A 165 -9.82 -10.49 21.34
N THR A 166 -10.63 -9.43 21.22
CA THR A 166 -12.01 -9.35 21.71
C THR A 166 -12.97 -9.25 20.54
N CYS A 167 -14.20 -9.73 20.70
CA CYS A 167 -15.22 -9.73 19.64
C CYS A 167 -16.50 -9.07 20.15
N ALA A 168 -17.13 -8.29 19.27
CA ALA A 168 -18.31 -7.52 19.63
C ALA A 168 -19.52 -8.40 20.00
N ASP A 169 -19.63 -9.60 19.43
CA ASP A 169 -20.78 -10.49 19.52
C ASP A 169 -20.51 -11.79 20.31
N SER A 170 -19.49 -11.79 21.17
CA SER A 170 -19.13 -12.85 22.16
C SER A 170 -18.54 -14.17 21.62
N THR A 171 -18.48 -14.41 20.31
CA THR A 171 -17.87 -15.63 19.75
C THR A 171 -16.55 -15.38 19.02
N CYS A 172 -15.46 -15.20 19.77
CA CYS A 172 -14.09 -15.18 19.23
C CYS A 172 -13.55 -16.58 18.93
N THR A 173 -14.37 -17.44 18.33
CA THR A 173 -13.99 -18.83 18.08
C THR A 173 -14.17 -19.14 16.61
N CYS A 174 -13.13 -19.64 15.97
CA CYS A 174 -13.20 -20.23 14.64
C CYS A 174 -12.47 -21.58 14.63
N THR A 175 -12.81 -22.44 13.67
CA THR A 175 -12.10 -23.71 13.46
C THR A 175 -11.11 -23.51 12.32
N PRO A 176 -9.79 -23.69 12.54
CA PRO A 176 -8.80 -23.61 11.48
C PRO A 176 -9.10 -24.53 10.31
N ASP A 177 -8.80 -24.06 9.10
CA ASP A 177 -8.84 -24.87 7.89
C ASP A 177 -7.55 -25.73 7.74
N ALA A 178 -7.33 -26.29 6.55
CA ALA A 178 -6.15 -27.10 6.26
C ALA A 178 -4.82 -26.32 6.29
N SER A 179 -4.84 -24.98 6.16
CA SER A 179 -3.65 -24.13 6.31
C SER A 179 -3.37 -23.79 7.76
N GLY A 180 -4.28 -24.12 8.68
CA GLY A 180 -4.19 -23.75 10.09
C GLY A 180 -4.62 -22.31 10.36
N SER A 181 -5.36 -21.67 9.44
CA SER A 181 -5.92 -20.33 9.64
C SER A 181 -7.44 -20.36 9.70
N CYS A 182 -8.06 -19.36 10.34
CA CYS A 182 -9.49 -19.14 10.23
C CYS A 182 -9.86 -17.66 10.41
N LEU A 183 -10.93 -17.26 9.72
CA LEU A 183 -11.48 -15.92 9.77
C LEU A 183 -12.45 -15.79 10.96
N ILE A 184 -12.31 -14.69 11.69
CA ILE A 184 -13.16 -14.27 12.80
C ILE A 184 -13.76 -12.92 12.42
N ASP A 185 -15.08 -12.87 12.34
CA ASP A 185 -15.80 -11.62 12.10
C ASP A 185 -15.71 -10.72 13.35
N PHE A 186 -15.57 -9.40 13.15
CA PHE A 186 -15.61 -8.39 14.21
C PHE A 186 -14.59 -8.58 15.35
N GLY A 187 -13.35 -8.98 15.01
CA GLY A 187 -12.25 -9.15 15.97
C GLY A 187 -11.43 -7.88 16.16
N PHE A 188 -11.17 -7.49 17.41
CA PHE A 188 -10.34 -6.35 17.80
C PHE A 188 -9.14 -6.80 18.61
N PRO A 189 -7.95 -6.19 18.46
CA PRO A 189 -6.80 -6.49 19.30
C PRO A 189 -7.10 -6.22 20.77
N ASP A 190 -6.75 -7.16 21.64
CA ASP A 190 -6.81 -7.01 23.11
C ASP A 190 -5.45 -7.34 23.78
N GLY A 191 -4.57 -8.03 23.06
CA GLY A 191 -3.29 -8.50 23.56
C GLY A 191 -2.07 -7.66 23.15
N GLU A 192 -0.90 -8.19 23.45
CA GLU A 192 0.38 -7.66 22.95
C GLU A 192 0.41 -7.72 21.42
N THR A 193 0.81 -6.62 20.79
CA THR A 193 1.03 -6.57 19.35
C THR A 193 2.47 -6.87 19.01
N ILE A 194 2.69 -7.81 18.09
CA ILE A 194 4.00 -8.27 17.65
C ILE A 194 4.18 -7.89 16.18
N PRO A 195 5.07 -6.93 15.86
CA PRO A 195 5.42 -6.66 14.48
C PRO A 195 6.33 -7.78 13.93
N ALA A 196 6.10 -8.17 12.69
CA ALA A 196 7.00 -9.06 11.95
C ALA A 196 7.09 -8.61 10.50
N GLY A 197 8.21 -8.91 9.86
CA GLY A 197 8.39 -8.55 8.47
C GLY A 197 9.42 -9.41 7.76
N ALA A 198 9.46 -9.26 6.45
CA ALA A 198 10.42 -9.91 5.57
C ALA A 198 10.79 -8.96 4.43
N THR A 199 12.03 -9.03 3.97
CA THR A 199 12.50 -8.31 2.78
C THR A 199 12.54 -9.25 1.58
N PHE A 200 12.34 -8.72 0.38
CA PHE A 200 12.38 -9.48 -0.86
C PHE A 200 12.80 -8.60 -2.05
N SER A 201 13.25 -9.21 -3.13
CA SER A 201 13.61 -8.50 -4.38
C SER A 201 12.51 -8.65 -5.42
N TYR A 202 11.81 -7.58 -5.77
CA TYR A 202 10.79 -7.56 -6.82
C TYR A 202 11.44 -7.16 -8.17
N PRO A 203 11.11 -7.79 -9.31
CA PRO A 203 10.14 -8.89 -9.52
C PRO A 203 10.70 -10.32 -9.35
N ASP A 204 11.94 -10.44 -8.92
CA ASP A 204 12.67 -11.72 -8.94
C ASP A 204 12.16 -12.74 -7.91
N GLU A 205 11.57 -12.26 -6.81
CA GLU A 205 11.00 -13.03 -5.71
C GLU A 205 9.50 -12.71 -5.59
N LEU A 206 8.65 -13.70 -5.92
CA LEU A 206 7.18 -13.57 -5.90
C LEU A 206 6.52 -14.36 -4.76
N GLU A 207 7.30 -15.07 -3.96
CA GLU A 207 6.84 -15.79 -2.77
C GLU A 207 7.68 -15.35 -1.57
N VAL A 208 7.03 -14.71 -0.59
CA VAL A 208 7.68 -14.16 0.60
C VAL A 208 7.07 -14.83 1.82
N THR A 209 7.89 -15.23 2.79
CA THR A 209 7.38 -15.78 4.06
C THR A 209 7.78 -14.89 5.23
N VAL A 210 6.78 -14.41 5.97
CA VAL A 210 6.96 -13.73 7.26
C VAL A 210 6.74 -14.74 8.37
N VAL A 211 7.77 -14.99 9.18
CA VAL A 211 7.73 -16.00 10.25
C VAL A 211 7.61 -15.33 11.61
N LEU A 212 6.63 -15.76 12.40
CA LEU A 212 6.39 -15.33 13.78
C LEU A 212 6.72 -16.46 14.76
N GLY A 213 7.07 -16.14 16.01
CA GLY A 213 7.23 -17.13 17.09
C GLY A 213 8.52 -17.97 17.04
N SER A 214 9.45 -17.68 16.13
CA SER A 214 10.84 -18.15 16.24
C SER A 214 11.45 -17.49 17.46
N GLY A 215 11.41 -18.17 18.61
CA GLY A 215 11.95 -17.64 19.86
C GLY A 215 13.31 -17.02 19.61
N ASN A 216 13.39 -15.69 19.74
CA ASN A 216 14.66 -15.02 19.90
C ASN A 216 15.20 -15.50 21.25
N GLY A 217 15.88 -16.66 21.22
CA GLY A 217 16.65 -17.20 22.32
C GLY A 217 17.67 -16.14 22.71
N SER A 218 17.27 -15.30 23.66
CA SER A 218 18.12 -14.36 24.37
C SER A 218 18.81 -15.09 25.51
#